data_AF-A0A523EGZ0-F1
#
_entry.id   AF-A0A523EGZ0-F1
#
_cell.length_a   1.000
_cell.length_b   1.000
_cell.length_c   1.000
_cell.angle_alpha   90.00
_cell.angle_beta   90.00
_cell.angle_gamma   90.00
#
_symmetry.space_group_name_H-M   'P 1'
#
loop_
_entity.id
_entity.type
_entity.pdbx_description
1 polymer ?
#
loop_
_entity_poly.entity_id
_entity_poly.type
_entity_poly.pdbx_seq_one_letter_code
_entity_poly.pdbx_strand_id
1 'polypeptide(L)'
;MAQLHLYLPEELAQEVRRRAYDRGLSVSAFLAELVRNQVADEWPDGYFEAVIGGWKGEALERPRSLELEKREELDVPAGHERMHQDTE
;
A
#
# COMPACT_ATOMS: atom_id res chain seq x y z
N MET A 1 13.16 6.85 22.31
CA MET A 1 13.34 5.62 21.51
C MET A 1 13.14 4.42 22.43
N ALA A 2 12.40 3.41 21.99
CA ALA A 2 12.26 2.15 22.72
C ALA A 2 13.38 1.18 22.30
N GLN A 3 13.94 0.44 23.25
CA GLN A 3 14.92 -0.61 22.99
C GLN A 3 14.22 -1.97 22.99
N LEU A 4 14.45 -2.77 21.95
CA LEU A 4 13.88 -4.11 21.82
C LEU A 4 15.00 -5.16 21.89
N HIS A 5 14.72 -6.23 22.62
CA HIS A 5 15.57 -7.43 22.65
C HIS A 5 14.82 -8.57 21.97
N LEU A 6 15.47 -9.21 20.99
CA LEU A 6 14.89 -10.25 20.15
C LEU A 6 15.71 -11.52 20.30
N TYR A 7 15.03 -12.63 20.53
CA TYR A 7 15.62 -13.97 20.52
C TYR A 7 15.24 -14.65 19.21
N LEU A 8 16.24 -15.03 18.42
CA LEU A 8 16.07 -15.67 17.12
C LEU A 8 16.93 -16.93 17.07
N PRO A 9 16.51 -17.97 16.34
CA PRO A 9 17.41 -19.05 15.94
C PRO A 9 18.65 -18.50 15.23
N GLU A 10 19.80 -19.16 15.39
CA GLU A 10 21.08 -18.67 14.86
C GLU A 10 21.04 -18.54 13.32
N GLU A 11 20.38 -19.48 12.66
CA GLU A 11 20.22 -19.49 11.20
C GLU A 11 19.47 -18.24 10.72
N LEU A 12 18.44 -17.84 11.46
CA LEU A 12 17.67 -16.63 11.15
C LEU A 12 18.48 -15.37 11.45
N ALA A 13 19.24 -15.36 12.56
CA ALA A 13 20.12 -14.25 12.90
C ALA A 13 21.21 -14.04 11.82
N GLN A 14 21.76 -15.13 11.27
CA GLN A 14 22.72 -15.07 10.17
C GLN A 14 22.09 -14.49 8.90
N GLU A 15 20.89 -14.92 8.54
CA GLU A 15 20.19 -14.38 7.37
C GLU A 15 19.88 -12.89 7.52
N VAL A 16 19.48 -12.44 8.71
CA VAL A 16 19.28 -11.01 9.00
C VAL A 16 20.59 -10.23 8.82
N ARG A 17 21.71 -10.73 9.37
CA ARG A 17 23.03 -10.08 9.21
C ARG A 17 23.44 -10.02 7.75
N ARG A 18 23.23 -11.09 6.98
CA ARG A 18 23.54 -11.17 5.55
C ARG A 18 22.75 -10.14 4.75
N ARG A 19 21.42 -10.07 4.95
CA ARG A 19 20.57 -9.09 4.26
C ARG A 19 20.88 -7.65 4.63
N ALA A 20 21.23 -7.39 5.89
CA ALA A 20 21.67 -6.06 6.31
C ALA A 20 22.97 -5.67 5.61
N TYR A 21 23.95 -6.59 5.54
CA TYR A 21 25.21 -6.40 4.82
C TYR A 21 25.00 -6.12 3.33
N ASP A 22 24.18 -6.92 2.65
CA ASP A 22 23.90 -6.76 1.21
C ASP A 22 23.28 -5.38 0.88
N ARG A 23 22.60 -4.76 1.86
CA ARG A 23 22.00 -3.43 1.74
C ARG A 23 22.89 -2.30 2.30
N GLY A 24 24.07 -2.61 2.82
CA GLY A 24 24.96 -1.64 3.46
C GLY A 24 24.41 -1.06 4.76
N LEU A 25 23.50 -1.76 5.44
CA LEU A 25 22.85 -1.33 6.67
C LEU A 25 23.43 -2.05 7.90
N SER A 26 23.36 -1.40 9.06
CA SER A 26 23.56 -2.11 10.33
C SER A 26 22.36 -3.04 10.61
N VAL A 27 22.57 -4.07 11.42
CA VAL A 27 21.48 -5.00 11.82
C VAL A 27 20.32 -4.25 12.47
N SER A 28 20.60 -3.28 13.34
CA SER A 28 19.57 -2.49 14.01
C SER A 28 18.80 -1.60 13.04
N ALA A 29 19.48 -0.97 12.07
CA ALA A 29 18.83 -0.17 11.03
C ALA A 29 17.94 -1.03 10.14
N PHE A 30 18.44 -2.19 9.70
CA PHE A 30 17.69 -3.14 8.89
C PHE A 30 16.44 -3.66 9.62
N LEU A 31 16.56 -4.03 10.90
CA LEU A 31 15.41 -4.48 11.71
C LEU A 31 14.41 -3.33 11.92
N ALA A 32 14.87 -2.11 12.14
CA ALA A 32 14.00 -0.96 12.27
C ALA A 32 13.20 -0.68 10.98
N GLU A 33 13.83 -0.80 9.81
CA GLU A 33 13.11 -0.73 8.51
C GLU A 33 12.10 -1.85 8.35
N LEU A 34 12.48 -3.09 8.69
CA LEU A 34 11.61 -4.24 8.58
C LEU A 34 10.36 -4.08 9.46
N VAL A 35 10.53 -3.60 10.70
CA VAL A 35 9.42 -3.33 11.60
C VAL A 35 8.56 -2.17 11.08
N ARG A 36 9.17 -1.06 10.62
CA ARG A 36 8.41 0.06 10.02
C ARG A 36 7.54 -0.39 8.87
N ASN A 37 8.10 -1.16 7.94
CA ASN A 37 7.38 -1.64 6.75
C ASN A 37 6.25 -2.65 7.07
N GLN A 38 6.25 -3.26 8.25
CA GLN A 38 5.24 -4.25 8.64
C GLN A 38 4.18 -3.69 9.61
N VAL A 39 4.53 -2.65 10.38
CA VAL A 39 3.67 -2.10 11.43
C VAL A 39 3.08 -0.75 11.05
N ALA A 40 3.67 -0.03 10.08
CA ALA A 40 3.07 1.21 9.59
C ALA A 40 1.80 0.89 8.81
N ASP A 41 0.67 1.48 9.23
CA ASP A 41 -0.58 1.49 8.47
C ASP A 41 -0.53 2.48 7.27
N GLU A 42 0.55 3.25 7.18
CA GLU A 42 0.80 4.26 6.16
C GLU A 42 1.81 3.76 5.13
N TRP A 43 1.69 4.24 3.89
CA TRP A 43 2.66 3.94 2.84
C TRP A 43 4.06 4.46 3.24
N PRO A 44 5.15 3.71 2.95
CA PRO A 44 6.49 4.19 3.22
C PRO A 44 6.77 5.56 2.58
N ASP A 45 7.58 6.39 3.23
CA ASP A 45 8.03 7.65 2.65
C ASP A 45 8.66 7.42 1.27
N GLY A 46 8.24 8.21 0.28
CA GLY A 46 8.77 8.08 -1.08
C GLY A 46 8.22 6.88 -1.87
N TYR A 47 7.23 6.14 -1.35
CA TYR A 47 6.70 4.94 -2.00
C TYR A 47 6.18 5.25 -3.40
N PHE A 48 5.30 6.25 -3.55
CA PHE A 48 4.70 6.61 -4.84
C PHE A 48 5.73 7.18 -5.83
N GLU A 49 6.79 7.78 -5.31
CA GLU A 49 7.92 8.32 -6.06
C GLU A 49 8.82 7.19 -6.57
N ALA A 50 8.93 6.08 -5.83
CA ALA A 50 9.70 4.91 -6.19
C ALA A 50 8.95 3.93 -7.12
N VAL A 51 7.62 4.07 -7.27
CA VAL A 51 6.82 3.21 -8.17
C VAL A 51 7.25 3.43 -9.62
N ILE A 52 7.67 2.34 -10.28
CA ILE A 52 7.88 2.33 -11.74
C ILE A 52 6.53 2.55 -12.42
N GLY A 53 6.43 3.62 -13.22
CA GLY A 53 5.18 4.07 -13.84
C GLY A 53 4.50 5.23 -13.12
N GLY A 54 5.04 5.71 -12.00
CA GLY A 54 4.59 6.95 -11.38
C GLY A 54 4.82 8.17 -12.29
N TRP A 55 3.90 9.14 -12.25
CA TRP A 55 4.03 10.39 -12.99
C TRP A 55 5.26 11.17 -12.50
N LYS A 56 6.14 11.57 -13.44
CA LYS A 56 7.40 12.29 -13.17
C LYS A 56 7.36 13.77 -13.58
N GLY A 57 6.22 14.25 -14.03
CA GLY A 57 6.03 15.65 -14.45
C GLY A 57 5.58 16.55 -13.29
N GLU A 58 5.14 17.76 -13.62
CA GLU A 58 4.52 18.69 -12.67
C GLU A 58 3.29 18.08 -12.00
N ALA A 59 2.90 18.62 -10.84
CA ALA A 59 1.74 18.16 -10.11
C ALA A 59 0.50 18.14 -11.01
N LEU A 60 -0.18 16.99 -11.07
CA LEU A 60 -1.39 16.85 -11.88
C LEU A 60 -2.50 17.69 -11.25
N GLU A 61 -2.92 18.74 -11.97
CA GLU A 61 -4.12 19.48 -11.60
C GLU A 61 -5.36 18.73 -12.09
N ARG A 62 -6.25 18.40 -11.16
CA ARG A 62 -7.54 17.80 -11.52
C ARG A 62 -8.32 18.85 -12.32
N PRO A 63 -8.72 18.57 -13.58
CA PRO A 63 -9.56 19.49 -14.32
C PRO A 63 -10.90 19.65 -13.60
N ARG A 64 -11.58 20.76 -13.86
CA ARG A 64 -12.91 21.00 -13.32
C ARG A 64 -13.82 19.80 -13.61
N SER A 65 -14.55 19.33 -12.60
CA SER A 65 -15.57 18.31 -12.82
C SER A 65 -16.57 18.83 -13.86
N LEU A 66 -16.81 18.02 -14.89
CA LEU A 66 -17.84 18.30 -15.88
C LEU A 66 -19.19 17.83 -15.36
N GLU A 67 -20.25 18.34 -16.00
CA GLU A 67 -21.60 17.83 -15.80
C GLU A 67 -21.66 16.34 -16.17
N LEU A 68 -22.42 15.57 -15.40
CA LEU A 68 -22.64 14.16 -15.70
C LEU A 68 -23.39 14.03 -17.02
N GLU A 69 -22.98 13.06 -17.83
CA GLU A 69 -23.75 12.63 -18.99
C GLU A 69 -25.14 12.16 -18.53
N LYS A 70 -26.20 12.76 -19.06
CA LYS A 70 -27.56 12.25 -18.89
C LYS A 70 -27.76 11.12 -19.91
N ARG A 71 -27.69 9.88 -19.44
CA ARG A 71 -28.10 8.72 -20.25
C ARG A 71 -29.62 8.60 -20.25
N GLU A 72 -30.17 8.19 -21.38
CA GLU A 72 -31.58 7.82 -21.46
C GLU A 72 -31.86 6.71 -20.44
N GLU A 73 -32.96 6.84 -19.72
CA GLU A 73 -33.44 5.74 -18.89
C GLU A 73 -33.76 4.57 -19.81
N LEU A 74 -33.15 3.42 -19.53
CA LEU A 74 -33.56 2.19 -20.16
C LEU A 74 -35.01 1.94 -19.75
N ASP A 75 -35.91 1.83 -20.72
CA ASP A 75 -37.23 1.25 -20.51
C ASP A 75 -37.02 -0.23 -20.18
N VAL A 76 -36.69 -0.50 -18.92
CA VAL A 76 -36.60 -1.86 -18.40
C VAL A 76 -38.05 -2.29 -18.17
N PRO A 77 -38.58 -3.24 -18.97
CA PRO A 77 -39.92 -3.73 -18.74
C PRO A 77 -40.01 -4.26 -17.30
N ALA A 78 -41.10 -3.93 -16.61
CA ALA A 78 -41.36 -4.36 -15.24
C ALA A 78 -41.32 -5.89 -15.14
N GLY A 79 -40.16 -6.43 -14.78
CA GLY A 79 -39.92 -7.87 -14.79
C GLY A 79 -38.54 -8.32 -14.32
N HIS A 80 -37.61 -7.42 -14.02
CA HIS A 80 -36.40 -7.78 -13.29
C HIS A 80 -36.49 -7.19 -11.88
N GLU A 81 -37.23 -7.90 -11.03
CA GLU A 81 -37.13 -7.70 -9.58
C GLU A 81 -35.65 -7.66 -9.21
N ARG A 82 -35.24 -6.53 -8.63
CA ARG A 82 -33.99 -6.45 -7.90
C ARG A 82 -34.15 -7.37 -6.70
N MET A 83 -33.72 -8.61 -6.87
CA MET A 83 -33.46 -9.53 -5.77
C MET A 83 -32.21 -9.01 -5.02
N HIS A 84 -32.37 -7.89 -4.32
CA HIS A 84 -31.55 -7.61 -3.16
C HIS A 84 -32.04 -8.58 -2.09
N GLN A 85 -31.38 -9.74 -2.01
CA GLN A 85 -31.37 -10.50 -0.79
C GLN A 85 -30.66 -9.64 0.25
N ASP A 86 -31.45 -8.97 1.08
CA ASP A 86 -31.03 -8.61 2.42
C ASP A 86 -30.58 -9.92 3.09
N THR A 87 -29.27 -10.02 3.33
CA THR A 87 -28.70 -11.09 4.14
C THR A 87 -28.47 -10.46 5.51
N GLU A 88 -29.33 -10.79 6.48
CA GLU A 88 -29.01 -10.74 7.91
C GLU A 88 -28.09 -11.89 8.29
#